data_AF-A0A955C8C7-F1
#
_entry.id   AF-A0A955C8C7-F1
#
_cell.length_a   1.000
_cell.length_b   1.000
_cell.length_c   1.000
_cell.angle_alpha   90.00
_cell.angle_beta   90.00
_cell.angle_gamma   90.00
#
_symmetry.space_group_name_H-M   'P 1'
#
loop_
_entity.id
_entity.type
_entity.pdbx_description
1 polymer ?
#
loop_
_entity_poly.entity_id
_entity_poly.type
_entity_poly.pdbx_seq_one_letter_code
_entity_poly.pdbx_strand_id
1 'polypeptide(L)'
;MLLATSNYWTIAIAAFIVGAGGLAADRRLPNPLGLTLFCMGLTIAGAVWALESVRGEQIRLDDLSVALGVAAFGWTLIGVFSRDTSSLGARLRPATFATALVAGVGAGGVLAFTMAAAIWLRVLEPDAVGSALNAEGLIAFAPLSAAIVLAMSARLNNTLPTALLLVAAMTALWASLMIPAVVWGADIPAAMRFPLQPRWWTWTFNFQAWLSAIIVGGAVIQDRLFRRRRAAAWPDRLDVLLEPYSRWPAYIQLEATLAALVLVLGVFQIIRPAHPGWRLPLATCACGLSTGVACLYMTHRRWSGNTALLGLTLLSLAYAAAACAIASLLPDESDAVEYAKRIPITLNACLFGLWIAIAHWLWLARFWDQQL
;
A
#
# COMPACT_ATOMS: atom_id res chain seq x y z
N MET A 1 3.19 39.45 -4.76
CA MET A 1 2.39 38.36 -5.39
C MET A 1 2.80 38.06 -6.84
N LEU A 2 3.47 38.96 -7.57
CA LEU A 2 3.96 38.74 -8.96
C LEU A 2 5.33 38.04 -9.10
N LEU A 3 6.01 37.71 -7.99
CA LEU A 3 7.36 37.11 -8.03
C LEU A 3 7.37 35.57 -7.92
N ALA A 4 6.23 34.93 -7.64
CA ALA A 4 6.16 33.46 -7.49
C ALA A 4 5.98 32.72 -8.83
N THR A 5 5.38 33.35 -9.84
CA THR A 5 5.13 32.74 -11.15
C THR A 5 6.41 32.63 -12.00
N SER A 6 7.42 33.48 -11.76
CA SER A 6 8.68 33.47 -12.54
C SER A 6 9.47 32.16 -12.38
N ASN A 7 9.34 31.49 -11.22
CA ASN A 7 10.16 30.32 -10.92
C ASN A 7 9.70 29.04 -11.65
N TYR A 8 8.41 28.90 -11.95
CA TYR A 8 7.89 27.68 -12.59
C TYR A 8 8.29 27.58 -14.06
N TRP A 9 8.19 28.68 -14.82
CA TRP A 9 8.70 28.73 -16.19
C TRP A 9 10.20 28.46 -16.27
N THR A 10 11.00 28.97 -15.32
CA THR A 10 12.43 28.66 -15.30
C THR A 10 12.69 27.17 -15.06
N ILE A 11 11.89 26.49 -14.23
CA ILE A 11 12.00 25.04 -14.01
C ILE A 11 11.58 24.27 -15.26
N ALA A 12 10.47 24.66 -15.92
CA ALA A 12 10.00 24.02 -17.14
C ALA A 12 11.01 24.16 -18.29
N ILE A 13 11.55 25.37 -18.48
CA ILE A 13 12.56 25.66 -19.50
C ILE A 13 13.86 24.92 -19.19
N ALA A 14 14.33 24.95 -17.93
CA ALA A 14 15.53 24.22 -17.54
C ALA A 14 15.37 22.70 -17.75
N ALA A 15 14.22 22.13 -17.36
CA ALA A 15 13.93 20.72 -17.58
C ALA A 15 13.88 20.36 -19.08
N PHE A 16 13.28 21.21 -19.91
CA PHE A 16 13.28 21.03 -21.36
C PHE A 16 14.69 21.12 -21.95
N ILE A 17 15.51 22.09 -21.54
CA ILE A 17 16.90 22.24 -22.00
C ILE A 17 17.73 21.02 -21.60
N VAL A 18 17.60 20.55 -20.36
CA VAL A 18 18.29 19.33 -19.91
C VAL A 18 17.84 18.12 -20.71
N GLY A 19 16.54 18.00 -21.00
CA GLY A 19 16.00 16.95 -21.86
C GLY A 19 16.52 17.01 -23.30
N ALA A 20 16.49 18.19 -23.92
CA ALA A 20 17.01 18.42 -25.27
C ALA A 20 18.53 18.20 -25.35
N GLY A 21 19.27 18.59 -24.32
CA GLY A 21 20.69 18.31 -24.16
C GLY A 21 20.99 16.81 -24.04
N GLY A 22 20.16 16.08 -23.27
CA GLY A 22 20.20 14.62 -23.20
C GLY A 22 19.97 13.95 -24.55
N LEU A 23 19.01 14.44 -25.34
CA LEU A 23 18.75 13.95 -26.71
C LEU A 23 19.90 14.26 -27.66
N ALA A 24 20.46 15.48 -27.60
CA ALA A 24 21.60 15.87 -28.42
C ALA A 24 22.86 15.05 -28.09
N ALA A 25 23.01 14.64 -26.82
CA ALA A 25 24.10 13.80 -26.34
C ALA A 25 23.81 12.29 -26.42
N ASP A 26 22.66 11.85 -26.96
CA ASP A 26 22.21 10.44 -26.93
C ASP A 26 23.23 9.47 -27.52
N ARG A 27 23.94 9.88 -28.60
CA ARG A 27 25.00 9.07 -29.21
C ARG A 27 26.24 8.87 -28.34
N ARG A 28 26.43 9.72 -27.32
CA ARG A 28 27.57 9.69 -26.39
C ARG A 28 27.20 9.12 -25.02
N LEU A 29 25.91 9.02 -24.72
CA LEU A 29 25.41 8.47 -23.48
C LEU A 29 25.13 6.97 -23.62
N PRO A 30 25.16 6.19 -22.52
CA PRO A 30 24.74 4.80 -22.56
C PRO A 30 23.31 4.69 -23.06
N ASN A 31 23.03 3.88 -24.08
CA ASN A 31 21.65 3.63 -24.50
C ASN A 31 20.87 2.99 -23.34
N PRO A 32 19.68 3.49 -22.94
CA PRO A 32 18.85 4.54 -23.55
C PRO A 32 18.76 5.85 -22.72
N LEU A 33 19.85 6.27 -22.09
CA LEU A 33 19.88 7.32 -21.08
C LEU A 33 19.58 8.72 -21.67
N GLY A 34 20.11 9.05 -22.85
CA GLY A 34 19.83 10.33 -23.51
C GLY A 34 18.35 10.52 -23.84
N LEU A 35 17.73 9.49 -24.43
CA LEU A 35 16.31 9.47 -24.73
C LEU A 35 15.43 9.48 -23.46
N THR A 36 15.88 8.82 -22.38
CA THR A 36 15.18 8.87 -21.09
C THR A 36 15.21 10.27 -20.48
N LEU A 37 16.35 10.95 -20.51
CA LEU A 37 16.47 12.34 -20.04
C LEU A 37 15.57 13.29 -20.84
N PHE A 38 15.47 13.07 -22.15
CA PHE A 38 14.56 13.83 -23.01
C PHE A 38 13.09 13.64 -22.61
N CYS A 39 12.65 12.39 -22.46
CA CYS A 39 11.29 12.07 -22.02
C CYS A 39 10.99 12.61 -20.61
N MET A 40 11.95 12.57 -19.69
CA MET A 40 11.82 13.20 -18.37
C MET A 40 11.69 14.72 -18.46
N GLY A 41 12.55 15.38 -19.24
CA GLY A 41 12.51 16.82 -19.45
C GLY A 41 11.17 17.28 -20.02
N LEU A 42 10.65 16.56 -21.02
CA LEU A 42 9.30 16.79 -21.57
C LEU A 42 8.20 16.58 -20.53
N THR A 43 8.32 15.55 -19.70
CA THR A 43 7.32 15.24 -18.67
C THR A 43 7.26 16.34 -17.62
N ILE A 44 8.41 16.82 -17.14
CA ILE A 44 8.49 17.89 -16.16
C ILE A 44 8.01 19.21 -16.76
N ALA A 45 8.48 19.57 -17.96
CA ALA A 45 8.06 20.79 -18.63
C ALA A 45 6.56 20.80 -18.93
N GLY A 46 6.01 19.68 -19.42
CA GLY A 46 4.58 19.52 -19.72
C GLY A 46 3.71 19.54 -18.46
N ALA A 47 4.16 18.91 -17.37
CA ALA A 47 3.46 18.93 -16.09
C ALA A 47 3.39 20.35 -15.51
N VAL A 48 4.53 21.08 -15.50
CA VAL A 48 4.56 22.46 -15.02
C VAL A 48 3.67 23.38 -15.87
N TRP A 49 3.74 23.24 -17.20
CA TRP A 49 2.89 24.01 -18.12
C TRP A 49 1.40 23.74 -17.93
N ALA A 50 1.00 22.47 -17.77
CA ALA A 50 -0.39 22.09 -17.54
C ALA A 50 -0.91 22.60 -16.18
N LEU A 51 -0.06 22.58 -15.15
CA LEU A 51 -0.44 23.07 -13.82
C LEU A 51 -0.60 24.60 -13.81
N GLU A 52 0.26 25.32 -14.52
CA GLU A 52 0.22 26.78 -14.56
C GLU A 52 -0.93 27.33 -15.42
N SER A 53 -1.21 26.70 -16.56
CA SER A 53 -2.27 27.11 -17.49
C SER A 53 -3.69 26.96 -16.95
N VAL A 54 -3.92 26.04 -16.00
CA VAL A 54 -5.27 25.73 -15.50
C VAL A 54 -5.66 26.55 -14.27
N ARG A 55 -4.73 26.96 -13.41
CA ARG A 55 -5.12 27.47 -12.07
C ARG A 55 -4.60 28.85 -11.66
N GLY A 56 -3.50 29.38 -12.21
CA GLY A 56 -2.98 30.69 -11.79
C GLY A 56 -2.67 30.85 -10.27
N GLU A 57 -2.77 29.77 -9.49
CA GLU A 57 -2.61 29.68 -8.04
C GLU A 57 -1.48 28.70 -7.67
N GLN A 58 -1.11 28.62 -6.38
CA GLN A 58 -0.06 27.74 -5.87
C GLN A 58 -0.29 26.27 -6.29
N ILE A 59 0.74 25.64 -6.85
CA ILE A 59 0.71 24.23 -7.23
C ILE A 59 0.48 23.37 -5.99
N ARG A 60 -0.66 22.69 -5.91
CA ARG A 60 -0.95 21.71 -4.86
C ARG A 60 -0.18 20.41 -5.16
N LEU A 61 0.37 19.79 -4.12
CA LEU A 61 1.10 18.51 -4.25
C LEU A 61 0.21 17.40 -4.85
N ASP A 62 -1.09 17.43 -4.59
CA ASP A 62 -2.06 16.48 -5.13
C ASP A 62 -2.12 16.56 -6.66
N ASP A 63 -2.16 17.76 -7.22
CA ASP A 63 -2.21 17.98 -8.67
C ASP A 63 -0.93 17.49 -9.37
N LEU A 64 0.22 17.70 -8.71
CA LEU A 64 1.50 17.17 -9.18
C LEU A 64 1.50 15.63 -9.22
N SER A 65 0.94 14.98 -8.20
CA SER A 65 0.86 13.52 -8.16
C SER A 65 -0.04 12.95 -9.28
N VAL A 66 -1.15 13.63 -9.60
CA VAL A 66 -2.04 13.27 -10.72
C VAL A 66 -1.29 13.43 -12.04
N ALA A 67 -0.63 14.57 -12.27
CA ALA A 67 0.12 14.82 -13.50
C ALA A 67 1.22 13.77 -13.73
N LEU A 68 1.99 13.44 -12.68
CA LEU A 68 3.01 12.39 -12.73
C LEU A 68 2.40 11.00 -12.96
N GLY A 69 1.26 10.68 -12.33
CA GLY A 69 0.54 9.44 -12.57
C GLY A 69 0.05 9.30 -14.02
N VAL A 70 -0.55 10.36 -14.57
CA VAL A 70 -1.00 10.41 -15.97
C VAL A 70 0.18 10.29 -16.93
N ALA A 71 1.30 10.96 -16.64
CA ALA A 71 2.52 10.80 -17.42
C ALA A 71 3.04 9.35 -17.39
N ALA A 72 3.07 8.72 -16.21
CA ALA A 72 3.47 7.32 -16.06
C ALA A 72 2.59 6.38 -16.90
N PHE A 73 1.27 6.60 -16.88
CA PHE A 73 0.33 5.87 -17.72
C PHE A 73 0.58 6.11 -19.22
N GLY A 74 0.71 7.37 -19.64
CA GLY A 74 0.93 7.74 -21.04
C GLY A 74 2.22 7.14 -21.60
N TRP A 75 3.32 7.20 -20.85
CA TRP A 75 4.59 6.60 -21.27
C TRP A 75 4.53 5.07 -21.29
N THR A 76 3.82 4.45 -20.34
CA THR A 76 3.59 3.00 -20.37
C THR A 76 2.78 2.59 -21.59
N LEU A 77 1.74 3.36 -21.93
CA LEU A 77 0.92 3.15 -23.13
C LEU A 77 1.77 3.22 -24.39
N ILE A 78 2.58 4.27 -24.53
CA ILE A 78 3.50 4.42 -25.67
C ILE A 78 4.48 3.25 -25.74
N GLY A 79 5.06 2.82 -24.61
CA GLY A 79 6.01 1.69 -24.57
C GLY A 79 5.39 0.32 -24.87
N VAL A 80 4.13 0.11 -24.51
CA VAL A 80 3.39 -1.14 -24.84
C VAL A 80 3.01 -1.17 -26.32
N PHE A 81 2.64 -0.03 -26.90
CA PHE A 81 2.20 0.06 -28.30
C PHE A 81 3.34 0.34 -29.30
N SER A 82 4.54 0.72 -28.85
CA SER A 82 5.71 0.82 -29.71
C SER A 82 6.11 -0.56 -30.22
N ARG A 83 5.78 -0.88 -31.48
CA ARG A 83 6.08 -2.17 -32.12
C ARG A 83 7.59 -2.38 -32.28
N ASP A 84 8.08 -3.56 -31.88
CA ASP A 84 9.49 -4.00 -32.02
C ASP A 84 9.98 -4.09 -33.48
N THR A 85 9.10 -3.90 -34.47
CA THR A 85 9.44 -4.07 -35.89
C THR A 85 10.23 -2.91 -36.51
N SER A 86 10.39 -1.80 -35.79
CA SER A 86 11.20 -0.65 -36.24
C SER A 86 12.44 -0.47 -35.38
N SER A 87 13.58 -0.15 -35.98
CA SER A 87 14.83 0.16 -35.27
C SER A 87 14.69 1.32 -34.27
N LEU A 88 13.74 2.22 -34.53
CA LEU A 88 13.34 3.30 -33.63
C LEU A 88 12.53 2.78 -32.43
N GLY A 89 11.57 1.88 -32.66
CA GLY A 89 10.77 1.25 -31.60
C GLY A 89 11.61 0.48 -30.57
N ALA A 90 12.63 -0.25 -31.04
CA ALA A 90 13.56 -0.97 -30.17
C ALA A 90 14.36 -0.05 -29.22
N ARG A 91 14.62 1.20 -29.62
CA ARG A 91 15.32 2.20 -28.79
C ARG A 91 14.37 3.01 -27.90
N LEU A 92 13.16 3.30 -28.38
CA LEU A 92 12.18 4.08 -27.65
C LEU A 92 11.59 3.32 -26.45
N ARG A 93 11.37 2.02 -26.62
CA ARG A 93 10.69 1.18 -25.61
C ARG A 93 11.35 1.18 -24.23
N PRO A 94 12.68 0.99 -24.08
CA PRO A 94 13.29 1.04 -22.76
C PRO A 94 13.32 2.47 -22.18
N ALA A 95 13.40 3.51 -23.00
CA ALA A 95 13.33 4.91 -22.54
C ALA A 95 11.92 5.29 -22.05
N THR A 96 10.87 4.85 -22.75
CA THR A 96 9.48 5.11 -22.35
C THR A 96 9.14 4.39 -21.06
N PHE A 97 9.58 3.14 -20.87
CA PHE A 97 9.41 2.44 -19.60
C PHE A 97 10.24 3.03 -18.45
N ALA A 98 11.48 3.46 -18.71
CA ALA A 98 12.28 4.14 -17.69
C ALA A 98 11.63 5.46 -17.25
N THR A 99 11.10 6.24 -18.20
CA THR A 99 10.38 7.48 -17.90
C THR A 99 9.07 7.21 -17.16
N ALA A 100 8.32 6.18 -17.58
CA ALA A 100 7.11 5.76 -16.89
C ALA A 100 7.40 5.35 -15.44
N LEU A 101 8.50 4.63 -15.21
CA LEU A 101 8.93 4.24 -13.87
C LEU A 101 9.27 5.46 -13.01
N VAL A 102 10.05 6.41 -13.53
CA VAL A 102 10.45 7.61 -12.79
C VAL A 102 9.25 8.48 -12.47
N ALA A 103 8.34 8.68 -13.43
CA ALA A 103 7.08 9.39 -13.21
C ALA A 103 6.20 8.67 -12.16
N GLY A 104 6.10 7.34 -12.25
CA GLY A 104 5.32 6.52 -11.32
C GLY A 104 5.88 6.54 -9.89
N VAL A 105 7.20 6.40 -9.74
CA VAL A 105 7.90 6.52 -8.45
C VAL A 105 7.78 7.94 -7.89
N GLY A 106 7.88 8.96 -8.74
CA GLY A 106 7.67 10.36 -8.35
C GLY A 106 6.25 10.59 -7.81
N ALA A 107 5.22 10.13 -8.53
CA ALA A 107 3.84 10.23 -8.08
C ALA A 107 3.62 9.50 -6.75
N GLY A 108 4.13 8.27 -6.63
CA GLY A 108 4.09 7.49 -5.39
C GLY A 108 4.81 8.18 -4.24
N GLY A 109 5.98 8.79 -4.48
CA GLY A 109 6.75 9.52 -3.49
C GLY A 109 6.01 10.76 -2.97
N VAL A 110 5.39 11.54 -3.86
CA VAL A 110 4.56 12.69 -3.48
C VAL A 110 3.37 12.23 -2.64
N LEU A 111 2.64 11.20 -3.07
CA LEU A 111 1.51 10.65 -2.32
C LEU A 111 1.93 10.13 -0.95
N ALA A 112 3.04 9.40 -0.87
CA ALA A 112 3.58 8.89 0.39
C ALA A 112 3.95 10.02 1.35
N PHE A 113 4.58 11.08 0.85
CA PHE A 113 4.92 12.26 1.64
C PHE A 113 3.65 12.96 2.18
N THR A 114 2.64 13.18 1.34
CA THR A 114 1.38 13.81 1.75
C THR A 114 0.66 12.97 2.82
N MET A 115 0.60 11.65 2.63
CA MET A 115 0.01 10.74 3.62
C MET A 115 0.81 10.71 4.92
N ALA A 116 2.15 10.71 4.86
CA ALA A 116 3.01 10.74 6.04
C ALA A 116 2.81 12.04 6.83
N ALA A 117 2.76 13.18 6.16
CA ALA A 117 2.45 14.47 6.78
C ALA A 117 1.06 14.46 7.43
N ALA A 118 0.04 13.90 6.75
CA ALA A 118 -1.31 13.79 7.31
C ALA A 118 -1.37 12.87 8.53
N ILE A 119 -0.64 11.75 8.54
CA ILE A 119 -0.52 10.87 9.71
C ILE A 119 0.18 11.62 10.84
N TRP A 120 1.30 12.29 10.55
CA TRP A 120 2.08 13.02 11.54
C TRP A 120 1.26 14.11 12.22
N LEU A 121 0.52 14.91 11.44
CA LEU A 121 -0.41 15.91 11.97
C LEU A 121 -1.48 15.29 12.88
N ARG A 122 -2.06 14.15 12.49
CA ARG A 122 -3.04 13.44 13.33
C ARG A 122 -2.45 12.88 14.63
N VAL A 123 -1.16 12.55 14.64
CA VAL A 123 -0.46 12.04 15.83
C VAL A 123 -0.05 13.17 16.76
N LEU A 124 0.42 14.30 16.21
CA LEU A 124 0.85 15.45 17.00
C LEU A 124 -0.32 16.29 17.53
N GLU A 125 -1.41 16.39 16.77
CA GLU A 125 -2.59 17.16 17.14
C GLU A 125 -3.83 16.24 17.18
N PRO A 126 -3.88 15.27 18.12
CA PRO A 126 -5.00 14.33 18.21
C PRO A 126 -6.33 15.01 18.57
N ASP A 127 -6.25 16.20 19.19
CA ASP A 127 -7.40 17.00 19.63
C ASP A 127 -7.93 17.93 18.54
N ALA A 128 -7.13 18.21 17.51
CA ALA A 128 -7.61 18.93 16.34
C ALA A 128 -8.49 17.98 15.52
N VAL A 129 -9.74 18.36 15.28
CA VAL A 129 -10.54 17.72 14.22
C VAL A 129 -9.87 18.08 12.90
N GLY A 130 -8.88 17.28 12.50
CA GLY A 130 -8.07 17.54 11.32
C GLY A 130 -8.93 17.50 10.07
N SER A 131 -8.66 18.40 9.13
CA SER A 131 -9.26 18.36 7.80
C SER A 131 -8.96 17.00 7.16
N ALA A 132 -10.01 16.28 6.76
CA ALA A 132 -9.88 15.07 5.96
C ALA A 132 -9.07 15.37 4.69
N LEU A 133 -8.30 14.38 4.21
CA LEU A 133 -7.74 14.47 2.87
C LEU A 133 -8.89 14.56 1.85
N ASN A 134 -8.65 15.27 0.75
CA ASN A 134 -9.64 15.40 -0.31
C ASN A 134 -9.74 14.10 -1.13
N ALA A 135 -10.91 13.90 -1.74
CA ALA A 135 -11.14 12.82 -2.71
C ALA A 135 -10.27 12.95 -3.97
N GLU A 136 -9.79 14.16 -4.28
CA GLU A 136 -8.93 14.44 -5.44
C GLU A 136 -7.66 13.56 -5.46
N GLY A 137 -7.05 13.29 -4.31
CA GLY A 137 -5.87 12.44 -4.26
C GLY A 137 -6.15 10.96 -4.56
N LEU A 138 -7.41 10.49 -4.45
CA LEU A 138 -7.77 9.15 -4.93
C LEU A 138 -7.64 9.04 -6.46
N ILE A 139 -7.85 10.15 -7.17
CA ILE A 139 -7.77 10.19 -8.63
C ILE A 139 -6.32 9.92 -9.09
N ALA A 140 -5.31 10.29 -8.29
CA ALA A 140 -3.89 10.05 -8.62
C ALA A 140 -3.52 8.56 -8.64
N PHE A 141 -4.22 7.71 -7.87
CA PHE A 141 -3.96 6.27 -7.86
C PHE A 141 -4.53 5.54 -9.08
N ALA A 142 -5.55 6.09 -9.74
CA ALA A 142 -6.17 5.49 -10.93
C ALA A 142 -5.19 5.35 -12.11
N PRO A 143 -4.49 6.41 -12.58
CA PRO A 143 -3.55 6.28 -13.69
C PRO A 143 -2.33 5.44 -13.31
N LEU A 144 -1.88 5.46 -12.04
CA LEU A 144 -0.81 4.57 -11.56
C LEU A 144 -1.22 3.10 -11.62
N SER A 145 -2.41 2.77 -11.15
CA SER A 145 -2.95 1.41 -11.20
C SER A 145 -3.13 0.96 -12.65
N ALA A 146 -3.66 1.82 -13.51
CA ALA A 146 -3.82 1.55 -14.94
C ALA A 146 -2.47 1.32 -15.64
N ALA A 147 -1.44 2.11 -15.30
CA ALA A 147 -0.09 1.93 -15.82
C ALA A 147 0.47 0.56 -15.43
N ILE A 148 0.34 0.17 -14.16
CA ILE A 148 0.82 -1.14 -13.69
C ILE A 148 0.06 -2.29 -14.36
N VAL A 149 -1.28 -2.22 -14.44
CA VAL A 149 -2.10 -3.25 -15.09
C VAL A 149 -1.77 -3.38 -16.57
N LEU A 150 -1.55 -2.26 -17.25
CA LEU A 150 -1.13 -2.24 -18.66
C LEU A 150 0.28 -2.83 -18.84
N ALA A 151 1.21 -2.52 -17.95
CA ALA A 151 2.53 -3.13 -17.96
C ALA A 151 2.49 -4.64 -17.67
N MET A 152 1.55 -5.08 -16.80
CA MET A 152 1.32 -6.49 -16.48
C MET A 152 0.74 -7.26 -17.67
N SER A 153 -0.22 -6.67 -18.39
CA SER A 153 -0.81 -7.31 -19.58
C SER A 153 0.22 -7.51 -20.69
N ALA A 154 1.20 -6.62 -20.78
CA ALA A 154 2.35 -6.72 -21.67
C ALA A 154 3.47 -7.68 -21.18
N ARG A 155 3.28 -8.36 -20.04
CA ARG A 155 4.22 -9.35 -19.45
C ARG A 155 5.65 -8.82 -19.23
N LEU A 156 5.79 -7.53 -18.94
CA LEU A 156 7.10 -6.87 -18.91
C LEU A 156 7.95 -7.27 -17.69
N ASN A 157 7.32 -7.52 -16.54
CA ASN A 157 8.06 -7.83 -15.31
C ASN A 157 7.21 -8.59 -14.27
N ASN A 158 7.85 -9.51 -13.56
CA ASN A 158 7.27 -10.28 -12.45
C ASN A 158 7.14 -9.48 -11.14
N THR A 159 7.71 -8.28 -11.04
CA THR A 159 7.60 -7.37 -9.87
C THR A 159 6.32 -6.54 -9.84
N LEU A 160 5.65 -6.39 -10.98
CA LEU A 160 4.48 -5.51 -11.12
C LEU A 160 3.29 -5.86 -10.20
N PRO A 161 2.98 -7.15 -9.94
CA PRO A 161 1.93 -7.49 -8.97
C PRO A 161 2.22 -6.96 -7.55
N THR A 162 3.49 -6.93 -7.14
CA THR A 162 3.91 -6.36 -5.85
C THR A 162 3.70 -4.84 -5.84
N ALA A 163 4.03 -4.16 -6.93
CA ALA A 163 3.78 -2.72 -7.07
C ALA A 163 2.28 -2.39 -7.02
N LEU A 164 1.44 -3.23 -7.66
CA LEU A 164 -0.02 -3.06 -7.62
C LEU A 164 -0.57 -3.20 -6.20
N LEU A 165 -0.07 -4.17 -5.41
CA LEU A 165 -0.43 -4.30 -4.01
C LEU A 165 -0.01 -3.09 -3.17
N LEU A 166 1.19 -2.57 -3.40
CA LEU A 166 1.66 -1.37 -2.71
C LEU A 166 0.77 -0.17 -3.02
N VAL A 167 0.45 0.04 -4.30
CA VAL A 167 -0.49 1.08 -4.74
C VAL A 167 -1.86 0.87 -4.10
N ALA A 168 -2.38 -0.36 -4.06
CA ALA A 168 -3.65 -0.66 -3.39
C ALA A 168 -3.61 -0.34 -1.88
N ALA A 169 -2.51 -0.67 -1.19
CA ALA A 169 -2.34 -0.35 0.23
C ALA A 169 -2.24 1.16 0.48
N MET A 170 -1.59 1.91 -0.42
CA MET A 170 -1.55 3.38 -0.37
C MET A 170 -2.92 3.99 -0.64
N THR A 171 -3.68 3.49 -1.62
CA THR A 171 -5.07 3.90 -1.87
C THR A 171 -5.94 3.64 -0.65
N ALA A 172 -5.79 2.48 -0.01
CA ALA A 172 -6.49 2.13 1.22
C ALA A 172 -6.15 3.09 2.37
N LEU A 173 -4.88 3.45 2.51
CA LEU A 173 -4.44 4.43 3.50
C LEU A 173 -5.05 5.80 3.21
N TRP A 174 -4.99 6.28 1.97
CA TRP A 174 -5.58 7.55 1.56
C TRP A 174 -7.09 7.58 1.85
N ALA A 175 -7.83 6.58 1.39
CA ALA A 175 -9.27 6.46 1.63
C ALA A 175 -9.61 6.43 3.13
N SER A 176 -8.73 5.85 3.94
CA SER A 176 -8.88 5.86 5.40
C SER A 176 -8.60 7.24 5.98
N LEU A 177 -7.56 7.94 5.52
CA LEU A 177 -7.25 9.31 5.92
C LEU A 177 -8.29 10.35 5.43
N MET A 178 -9.22 9.97 4.55
CA MET A 178 -10.40 10.80 4.27
C MET A 178 -11.44 10.73 5.40
N ILE A 179 -11.38 9.73 6.27
CA ILE A 179 -12.24 9.68 7.46
C ILE A 179 -11.60 10.58 8.54
N PRO A 180 -12.37 11.53 9.12
CA PRO A 180 -11.87 12.40 10.18
C PRO A 180 -11.32 11.60 11.37
N ALA A 181 -10.23 12.09 11.96
CA ALA A 181 -9.79 11.62 13.27
C ALA A 181 -10.70 12.21 14.34
N VAL A 182 -11.05 11.43 15.36
CA VAL A 182 -11.83 11.91 16.50
C VAL A 182 -11.05 11.63 17.77
N VAL A 183 -11.18 12.55 18.73
CA VAL A 183 -10.68 12.41 20.09
C VAL A 183 -11.13 11.07 20.67
N TRP A 184 -10.22 10.44 21.41
CA TRP A 184 -10.44 9.16 22.06
C TRP A 184 -11.71 9.23 22.92
N GLY A 185 -12.78 8.57 22.47
CA GLY A 185 -14.04 8.47 23.22
C GLY A 185 -15.17 9.34 22.69
N ALA A 186 -14.92 10.22 21.72
CA ALA A 186 -15.96 11.01 21.08
C ALA A 186 -16.45 10.35 19.77
N ASP A 187 -17.76 10.46 19.53
CA ASP A 187 -18.38 10.09 18.26
C ASP A 187 -17.97 11.10 17.17
N ILE A 188 -17.69 10.63 15.93
CA ILE A 188 -17.54 11.53 14.77
C ILE A 188 -18.80 12.40 14.67
N PRO A 189 -18.75 13.74 14.60
CA PRO A 189 -19.96 14.56 14.42
C PRO A 189 -20.76 14.11 13.20
N ALA A 190 -22.10 14.05 13.30
CA ALA A 190 -22.94 13.55 12.20
C ALA A 190 -22.72 14.30 10.87
N ALA A 191 -22.43 15.60 10.95
CA ALA A 191 -22.13 16.46 9.80
C ALA A 191 -20.81 16.12 9.07
N MET A 192 -19.90 15.37 9.70
CA MET A 192 -18.59 15.03 9.15
C MET A 192 -18.49 13.55 8.74
N ARG A 193 -19.57 12.77 8.89
CA ARG A 193 -19.61 11.36 8.51
C ARG A 193 -19.95 11.23 7.04
N PHE A 194 -19.37 10.23 6.38
CA PHE A 194 -19.86 9.82 5.07
C PHE A 194 -21.32 9.31 5.18
N PRO A 195 -22.13 9.44 4.11
CA PRO A 195 -23.44 8.83 4.05
C PRO A 195 -23.35 7.34 4.43
N LEU A 196 -24.20 6.90 5.36
CA LEU A 196 -24.25 5.52 5.88
C LEU A 196 -23.05 5.08 6.76
N GLN A 197 -22.08 5.95 7.07
CA GLN A 197 -20.97 5.59 7.93
C GLN A 197 -21.43 5.37 9.39
N PRO A 198 -21.24 4.16 9.96
CA PRO A 198 -21.57 3.91 11.34
C PRO A 198 -20.67 4.69 12.31
N ARG A 199 -21.20 5.05 13.49
CA ARG A 199 -20.47 5.80 14.53
C ARG A 199 -19.15 5.17 14.96
N TRP A 200 -19.12 3.85 15.01
CA TRP A 200 -17.97 3.06 15.43
C TRP A 200 -16.91 2.89 14.34
N TRP A 201 -17.20 3.28 13.09
CA TRP A 201 -16.31 3.10 11.94
C TRP A 201 -15.25 4.19 11.89
N THR A 202 -14.07 3.89 12.42
CA THR A 202 -12.93 4.82 12.49
C THR A 202 -12.03 4.72 11.26
N TRP A 203 -11.19 5.73 11.03
CA TRP A 203 -10.18 5.69 9.96
C TRP A 203 -9.20 4.52 10.14
N THR A 204 -8.76 4.26 11.36
CA THR A 204 -7.85 3.14 11.68
C THR A 204 -8.47 1.78 11.38
N PHE A 205 -9.77 1.61 11.68
CA PHE A 205 -10.48 0.38 11.37
C PHE A 205 -10.72 0.24 9.87
N ASN A 206 -11.09 1.33 9.18
CA ASN A 206 -11.21 1.34 7.73
C ASN A 206 -9.91 0.88 7.07
N PHE A 207 -8.76 1.38 7.55
CA PHE A 207 -7.46 0.98 7.03
C PHE A 207 -7.18 -0.50 7.28
N GLN A 208 -7.43 -0.99 8.50
CA GLN A 208 -7.29 -2.40 8.85
C GLN A 208 -8.15 -3.30 7.95
N ALA A 209 -9.41 -2.94 7.73
CA ALA A 209 -10.35 -3.69 6.90
C ALA A 209 -9.90 -3.74 5.42
N TRP A 210 -9.42 -2.62 4.88
CA TRP A 210 -8.88 -2.59 3.53
C TRP A 210 -7.61 -3.42 3.37
N LEU A 211 -6.66 -3.32 4.31
CA LEU A 211 -5.46 -4.15 4.29
C LEU A 211 -5.79 -5.64 4.37
N SER A 212 -6.73 -6.01 5.23
CA SER A 212 -7.27 -7.37 5.33
C SER A 212 -7.85 -7.83 3.99
N ALA A 213 -8.67 -7.01 3.35
CA ALA A 213 -9.27 -7.32 2.04
C ALA A 213 -8.21 -7.47 0.94
N ILE A 214 -7.17 -6.63 0.94
CA ILE A 214 -6.05 -6.70 -0.01
C ILE A 214 -5.28 -8.02 0.14
N ILE A 215 -4.96 -8.42 1.38
CA ILE A 215 -4.24 -9.68 1.65
C ILE A 215 -5.09 -10.89 1.24
N VAL A 216 -6.35 -10.92 1.63
CA VAL A 216 -7.29 -12.00 1.25
C VAL A 216 -7.46 -12.05 -0.26
N GLY A 217 -7.65 -10.90 -0.92
CA GLY A 217 -7.76 -10.81 -2.38
C GLY A 217 -6.50 -11.32 -3.08
N GLY A 218 -5.32 -10.94 -2.58
CA GLY A 218 -4.03 -11.45 -3.04
C GLY A 218 -3.93 -12.96 -2.92
N ALA A 219 -4.31 -13.54 -1.78
CA ALA A 219 -4.30 -14.98 -1.54
C ALA A 219 -5.27 -15.72 -2.48
N VAL A 220 -6.48 -15.19 -2.71
CA VAL A 220 -7.46 -15.76 -3.64
C VAL A 220 -6.95 -15.72 -5.09
N ILE A 221 -6.34 -14.61 -5.51
CA ILE A 221 -5.76 -14.49 -6.85
C ILE A 221 -4.62 -15.51 -7.01
N GLN A 222 -3.74 -15.62 -6.01
CA GLN A 222 -2.65 -16.59 -6.02
C GLN A 222 -3.17 -18.03 -6.09
N ASP A 223 -4.19 -18.40 -5.31
CA ASP A 223 -4.81 -19.71 -5.39
C ASP A 223 -5.39 -20.00 -6.77
N ARG A 224 -6.12 -19.04 -7.36
CA ARG A 224 -6.69 -19.19 -8.71
C ARG A 224 -5.60 -19.39 -9.76
N LEU A 225 -4.51 -18.63 -9.69
CA LEU A 225 -3.37 -18.79 -10.60
C LEU A 225 -2.70 -20.16 -10.43
N PHE A 226 -2.57 -20.63 -9.19
CA PHE A 226 -2.03 -21.95 -8.89
C PHE A 226 -2.91 -23.06 -9.45
N ARG A 227 -4.23 -23.02 -9.22
CA ARG A 227 -5.16 -24.01 -9.77
C ARG A 227 -5.16 -24.02 -11.30
N ARG A 228 -5.11 -22.85 -11.93
CA ARG A 228 -4.99 -22.72 -13.39
C ARG A 228 -3.69 -23.34 -13.91
N ARG A 229 -2.55 -23.07 -13.25
CA ARG A 229 -1.26 -23.69 -13.59
C ARG A 229 -1.34 -25.21 -13.49
N ARG A 230 -1.92 -25.74 -12.40
CA ARG A 230 -2.08 -27.18 -12.20
C ARG A 230 -2.97 -27.83 -13.25
N ALA A 231 -4.10 -27.21 -13.59
CA ALA A 231 -5.00 -27.71 -14.63
C ALA A 231 -4.34 -27.71 -16.02
N ALA A 232 -3.56 -26.67 -16.35
CA ALA A 232 -2.83 -26.58 -17.62
C ALA A 232 -1.60 -27.52 -17.68
N ALA A 233 -1.06 -27.92 -16.53
CA ALA A 233 0.07 -28.83 -16.42
C ALA A 233 -0.34 -30.32 -16.56
N TRP A 234 -1.60 -30.65 -16.28
CA TRP A 234 -2.08 -32.03 -16.32
C TRP A 234 -2.55 -32.41 -17.74
N PRO A 235 -2.25 -33.62 -18.25
CA PRO A 235 -1.38 -34.65 -17.68
C PRO A 235 0.10 -34.55 -18.11
N ASP A 236 0.39 -33.83 -19.19
CA ASP A 236 1.65 -34.01 -19.94
C ASP A 236 2.81 -33.09 -19.50
N ARG A 237 2.56 -32.12 -18.62
CA ARG A 237 3.51 -31.06 -18.25
C ARG A 237 3.69 -30.93 -16.73
N LEU A 238 3.81 -32.07 -16.05
CA LEU A 238 4.02 -32.14 -14.59
C LEU A 238 5.36 -31.53 -14.15
N ASP A 239 6.34 -31.48 -15.05
CA ASP A 239 7.63 -30.80 -14.89
C ASP A 239 7.45 -29.32 -14.53
N VAL A 240 6.43 -28.65 -15.10
CA VAL A 240 6.09 -27.25 -14.80
C VAL A 240 5.65 -27.06 -13.34
N LEU A 241 5.26 -28.12 -12.62
CA LEU A 241 4.91 -28.05 -11.20
C LEU A 241 6.13 -28.15 -10.27
N LEU A 242 7.28 -28.60 -10.77
CA LEU A 242 8.53 -28.66 -10.00
C LEU A 242 9.15 -27.26 -9.83
N GLU A 243 8.88 -26.35 -10.76
CA GLU A 243 9.32 -24.97 -10.64
C GLU A 243 8.68 -24.29 -9.43
N PRO A 244 9.50 -23.77 -8.49
CA PRO A 244 9.01 -23.14 -7.28
C PRO A 244 8.02 -22.04 -7.63
N TYR A 245 6.86 -22.07 -6.97
CA TYR A 245 5.74 -21.18 -7.24
C TYR A 245 6.22 -19.73 -7.36
N SER A 246 5.93 -19.08 -8.49
CA SER A 246 6.64 -17.86 -8.89
C SER A 246 6.62 -16.81 -7.77
N ARG A 247 7.80 -16.59 -7.20
CA ARG A 247 8.01 -15.59 -6.16
C ARG A 247 8.03 -14.25 -6.88
N TRP A 248 6.87 -13.61 -7.00
CA TRP A 248 6.82 -12.17 -7.30
C TRP A 248 7.83 -11.50 -6.35
N PRO A 249 8.88 -10.84 -6.87
CA PRO A 249 9.94 -10.34 -6.01
C PRO A 249 9.36 -9.36 -4.99
N ALA A 250 9.91 -9.38 -3.78
CA ALA A 250 9.46 -8.59 -2.63
C ALA A 250 8.03 -8.86 -2.13
N TYR A 251 7.26 -9.76 -2.75
CA TYR A 251 5.86 -10.00 -2.38
C TYR A 251 5.71 -10.52 -0.95
N ILE A 252 6.56 -11.47 -0.54
CA ILE A 252 6.50 -12.07 0.81
C ILE A 252 6.78 -10.99 1.87
N GLN A 253 7.77 -10.13 1.61
CA GLN A 253 8.10 -9.01 2.50
C GLN A 253 6.94 -8.01 2.57
N LEU A 254 6.32 -7.67 1.43
CA LEU A 254 5.17 -6.76 1.40
C LEU A 254 3.96 -7.37 2.12
N GLU A 255 3.60 -8.61 1.82
CA GLU A 255 2.51 -9.35 2.50
C GLU A 255 2.71 -9.38 4.01
N ALA A 256 3.91 -9.74 4.47
CA ALA A 256 4.26 -9.74 5.88
C ALA A 256 4.15 -8.33 6.50
N THR A 257 4.57 -7.29 5.78
CA THR A 257 4.45 -5.89 6.23
C THR A 257 2.98 -5.49 6.36
N LEU A 258 2.14 -5.80 5.37
CA LEU A 258 0.71 -5.50 5.43
C LEU A 258 0.02 -6.27 6.56
N ALA A 259 0.36 -7.55 6.75
CA ALA A 259 -0.17 -8.37 7.84
C ALA A 259 0.25 -7.85 9.22
N ALA A 260 1.51 -7.41 9.37
CA ALA A 260 1.98 -6.75 10.58
C ALA A 260 1.23 -5.44 10.86
N LEU A 261 0.92 -4.64 9.82
CA LEU A 261 0.08 -3.46 9.96
C LEU A 261 -1.35 -3.81 10.40
N VAL A 262 -1.96 -4.86 9.84
CA VAL A 262 -3.28 -5.35 10.31
C VAL A 262 -3.23 -5.73 11.78
N LEU A 263 -2.16 -6.39 12.22
CA LEU A 263 -1.96 -6.77 13.61
C LEU A 263 -1.85 -5.54 14.51
N VAL A 264 -0.98 -4.58 14.18
CA VAL A 264 -0.77 -3.35 14.97
C VAL A 264 -2.07 -2.55 15.07
N LEU A 265 -2.78 -2.36 13.96
CA LEU A 265 -4.06 -1.64 13.95
C LEU A 265 -5.14 -2.37 14.75
N GLY A 266 -5.17 -3.70 14.71
CA GLY A 266 -6.12 -4.50 15.47
C GLY A 266 -5.84 -4.48 16.97
N VAL A 267 -4.56 -4.54 17.38
CA VAL A 267 -4.14 -4.33 18.77
C VAL A 267 -4.57 -2.94 19.23
N PHE A 268 -4.35 -1.92 18.41
CA PHE A 268 -4.80 -0.56 18.69
C PHE A 268 -6.33 -0.47 18.90
N GLN A 269 -7.14 -1.19 18.10
CA GLN A 269 -8.60 -1.20 18.31
C GLN A 269 -9.02 -1.82 19.65
N ILE A 270 -8.25 -2.78 20.17
CA ILE A 270 -8.54 -3.46 21.45
C ILE A 270 -8.10 -2.61 22.64
N ILE A 271 -6.93 -1.96 22.55
CA ILE A 271 -6.32 -1.24 23.69
C ILE A 271 -6.92 0.14 23.92
N ARG A 272 -7.55 0.74 22.90
CA ARG A 272 -8.05 2.12 22.99
C ARG A 272 -9.00 2.32 24.19
N PRO A 273 -8.87 3.42 24.95
CA PRO A 273 -9.64 3.64 26.19
C PRO A 273 -11.13 3.90 25.95
N ALA A 274 -11.51 4.28 24.73
CA ALA A 274 -12.89 4.49 24.34
C ALA A 274 -13.60 3.14 24.14
N HIS A 275 -14.45 2.74 25.10
CA HIS A 275 -15.26 1.52 25.04
C HIS A 275 -15.98 1.42 23.68
N PRO A 276 -15.46 0.64 22.72
CA PRO A 276 -16.23 0.35 21.53
C PRO A 276 -17.34 -0.60 21.97
N GLY A 277 -18.58 -0.30 21.61
CA GLY A 277 -19.59 -1.36 21.61
C GLY A 277 -19.08 -2.59 20.84
N TRP A 278 -19.65 -3.77 21.13
CA TRP A 278 -19.21 -5.09 20.62
C TRP A 278 -18.91 -5.16 19.11
N ARG A 279 -19.49 -4.27 18.30
CA ARG A 279 -19.36 -4.21 16.83
C ARG A 279 -17.93 -4.06 16.34
N LEU A 280 -17.15 -3.15 16.93
CA LEU A 280 -15.79 -2.90 16.44
C LEU A 280 -14.82 -4.04 16.80
N PRO A 281 -14.81 -4.59 18.03
CA PRO A 281 -14.02 -5.77 18.33
C PRO A 281 -14.41 -6.97 17.46
N LEU A 282 -15.72 -7.16 17.19
CA LEU A 282 -16.16 -8.21 16.28
C LEU A 282 -15.64 -8.00 14.84
N ALA A 283 -15.68 -6.78 14.33
CA ALA A 283 -15.17 -6.47 13.01
C ALA A 283 -13.63 -6.62 12.94
N THR A 284 -12.93 -6.25 14.01
CA THR A 284 -11.49 -6.47 14.20
C THR A 284 -11.16 -7.97 14.23
N CYS A 285 -11.99 -8.79 14.90
CA CYS A 285 -11.91 -10.24 14.91
C CYS A 285 -12.02 -10.80 13.48
N ALA A 286 -13.02 -10.38 12.70
CA ALA A 286 -13.18 -10.82 11.32
C ALA A 286 -11.96 -10.48 10.44
N CYS A 287 -11.37 -9.30 10.61
CA CYS A 287 -10.14 -8.91 9.91
C CYS A 287 -8.94 -9.76 10.34
N GLY A 288 -8.78 -9.98 11.65
CA GLY A 288 -7.71 -10.82 12.21
C GLY A 288 -7.82 -12.28 11.75
N LEU A 289 -9.02 -12.88 11.79
CA LEU A 289 -9.26 -14.24 11.31
C LEU A 289 -8.96 -14.36 9.82
N SER A 290 -9.55 -13.50 8.99
CA SER A 290 -9.41 -13.61 7.53
C SER A 290 -7.97 -13.37 7.08
N THR A 291 -7.28 -12.39 7.66
CA THR A 291 -5.85 -12.15 7.38
C THR A 291 -4.97 -13.27 7.93
N GLY A 292 -5.22 -13.74 9.16
CA GLY A 292 -4.46 -14.82 9.78
C GLY A 292 -4.56 -16.14 8.99
N VAL A 293 -5.77 -16.52 8.59
CA VAL A 293 -6.02 -17.68 7.72
C VAL A 293 -5.37 -17.50 6.36
N ALA A 294 -5.45 -16.30 5.75
CA ALA A 294 -4.77 -16.03 4.49
C ALA A 294 -3.25 -16.18 4.60
N CYS A 295 -2.62 -15.64 5.65
CA CYS A 295 -1.18 -15.78 5.86
C CYS A 295 -0.75 -17.23 6.10
N LEU A 296 -1.52 -18.02 6.87
CA LEU A 296 -1.26 -19.45 7.04
C LEU A 296 -1.43 -20.23 5.74
N TYR A 297 -2.46 -19.89 4.96
CA TYR A 297 -2.69 -20.48 3.65
C TYR A 297 -1.52 -20.23 2.70
N MET A 298 -1.04 -18.98 2.64
CA MET A 298 0.10 -18.59 1.82
C MET A 298 1.40 -19.25 2.29
N THR A 299 1.59 -19.36 3.61
CA THR A 299 2.71 -20.08 4.23
C THR A 299 2.71 -21.56 3.84
N HIS A 300 1.56 -22.23 3.89
CA HIS A 300 1.42 -23.61 3.47
C HIS A 300 1.81 -23.80 1.99
N ARG A 301 1.56 -22.80 1.14
CA ARG A 301 1.94 -22.82 -0.28
C ARG A 301 3.41 -22.46 -0.53
N ARG A 302 3.95 -21.54 0.27
CA ARG A 302 5.30 -20.97 0.14
C ARG A 302 5.86 -20.88 1.56
N TRP A 303 6.56 -21.93 1.99
CA TRP A 303 7.12 -21.97 3.35
C TRP A 303 7.84 -20.67 3.70
N SER A 304 7.36 -20.01 4.77
CA SER A 304 7.86 -18.73 5.26
C SER A 304 7.53 -18.60 6.74
N GLY A 305 8.55 -18.68 7.60
CA GLY A 305 8.36 -18.60 9.05
C GLY A 305 7.72 -17.29 9.49
N ASN A 306 8.07 -16.17 8.85
CA ASN A 306 7.55 -14.85 9.19
C ASN A 306 6.03 -14.74 8.96
N THR A 307 5.54 -15.24 7.81
CA THR A 307 4.11 -15.23 7.50
C THR A 307 3.35 -16.24 8.36
N ALA A 308 3.99 -17.36 8.74
CA ALA A 308 3.42 -18.33 9.68
C ALA A 308 3.17 -17.69 11.06
N LEU A 309 4.21 -17.03 11.61
CA LEU A 309 4.15 -16.36 12.91
C LEU A 309 3.13 -15.21 12.90
N LEU A 310 3.11 -14.40 11.85
CA LEU A 310 2.10 -13.35 11.69
C LEU A 310 0.69 -13.95 11.59
N GLY A 311 0.52 -15.04 10.86
CA GLY A 311 -0.74 -15.77 10.76
C GLY A 311 -1.26 -16.22 12.13
N LEU A 312 -0.43 -16.89 12.92
CA LEU A 312 -0.76 -17.31 14.28
C LEU A 312 -1.07 -16.12 15.20
N THR A 313 -0.27 -15.05 15.14
CA THR A 313 -0.46 -13.86 15.98
C THR A 313 -1.77 -13.14 15.64
N LEU A 314 -2.14 -13.06 14.36
CA LEU A 314 -3.41 -12.50 13.90
C LEU A 314 -4.62 -13.35 14.32
N LEU A 315 -4.48 -14.68 14.36
CA LEU A 315 -5.52 -15.55 14.94
C LEU A 315 -5.66 -15.32 16.44
N SER A 316 -4.56 -15.20 17.20
CA SER A 316 -4.60 -14.86 18.62
C SER A 316 -5.26 -13.50 18.87
N LEU A 317 -4.92 -12.50 18.06
CA LEU A 317 -5.58 -11.19 18.08
C LEU A 317 -7.08 -11.34 17.86
N ALA A 318 -7.51 -12.18 16.91
CA ALA A 318 -8.92 -12.36 16.63
C ALA A 318 -9.69 -12.98 17.79
N TYR A 319 -9.11 -13.98 18.47
CA TYR A 319 -9.70 -14.54 19.69
C TYR A 319 -9.79 -13.50 20.81
N ALA A 320 -8.76 -12.68 21.00
CA ALA A 320 -8.80 -11.58 21.96
C ALA A 320 -9.90 -10.56 21.61
N ALA A 321 -10.03 -10.18 20.34
CA ALA A 321 -11.06 -9.28 19.86
C ALA A 321 -12.48 -9.87 20.01
N ALA A 322 -12.64 -11.18 19.81
CA ALA A 322 -13.89 -11.89 20.06
C ALA A 322 -14.26 -11.89 21.55
N ALA A 323 -13.28 -12.12 22.43
CA ALA A 323 -13.49 -12.04 23.88
C ALA A 323 -13.93 -10.63 24.31
N CYS A 324 -13.31 -9.57 23.77
CA CYS A 324 -13.76 -8.19 23.98
C CYS A 324 -15.20 -7.99 23.50
N ALA A 325 -15.56 -8.52 22.32
CA ALA A 325 -16.91 -8.38 21.78
C ALA A 325 -17.95 -9.05 22.69
N ILE A 326 -17.65 -10.24 23.21
CA ILE A 326 -18.51 -10.99 24.12
C ILE A 326 -18.65 -10.25 25.46
N ALA A 327 -17.55 -9.74 26.01
CA ALA A 327 -17.57 -8.98 27.25
C ALA A 327 -18.45 -7.72 27.12
N SER A 328 -18.41 -7.02 25.98
CA SER A 328 -19.27 -5.87 25.70
C SER A 328 -20.77 -6.21 25.51
N LEU A 329 -21.15 -7.49 25.49
CA LEU A 329 -22.54 -7.95 25.45
C LEU A 329 -23.08 -8.34 26.84
N LEU A 330 -22.22 -8.41 27.86
CA LEU A 330 -22.63 -8.75 29.21
C LEU A 330 -23.35 -7.57 29.87
N PRO A 331 -24.43 -7.84 30.63
CA PRO A 331 -25.32 -6.79 31.16
C PRO A 331 -24.73 -5.96 32.31
N ASP A 332 -23.64 -6.41 32.96
CA ASP A 332 -22.99 -5.67 34.05
C ASP A 332 -21.82 -4.82 33.54
N GLU A 333 -22.02 -3.49 33.50
CA GLU A 333 -21.00 -2.52 33.07
C GLU A 333 -19.74 -2.57 33.94
N SER A 334 -19.86 -2.87 35.24
CA SER A 334 -18.72 -2.89 36.17
C SER A 334 -17.73 -4.01 35.85
N ASP A 335 -18.23 -5.22 35.63
CA ASP A 335 -17.43 -6.39 35.23
C ASP A 335 -16.89 -6.22 33.81
N ALA A 336 -17.67 -5.68 32.87
CA ALA A 336 -17.23 -5.44 31.50
C ALA A 336 -16.10 -4.38 31.42
N VAL A 337 -16.15 -3.32 32.25
CA VAL A 337 -15.09 -2.31 32.36
C VAL A 337 -13.81 -2.89 32.97
N GLU A 338 -13.93 -3.74 34.01
CA GLU A 338 -12.78 -4.39 34.62
C GLU A 338 -12.14 -5.42 33.68
N TYR A 339 -12.95 -6.18 32.95
CA TYR A 339 -12.50 -7.14 31.94
C TYR A 339 -11.83 -6.44 30.74
N ALA A 340 -12.39 -5.33 30.26
CA ALA A 340 -11.82 -4.50 29.20
C ALA A 340 -10.49 -3.84 29.59
N LYS A 341 -10.26 -3.55 30.89
CA LYS A 341 -8.95 -3.09 31.39
C LYS A 341 -7.92 -4.22 31.45
N ARG A 342 -8.35 -5.44 31.76
CA ARG A 342 -7.47 -6.62 31.88
C ARG A 342 -7.03 -7.16 30.52
N ILE A 343 -7.90 -7.18 29.51
CA ILE A 343 -7.55 -7.76 28.19
C ILE A 343 -6.33 -7.12 27.52
N PRO A 344 -6.14 -5.79 27.48
CA PRO A 344 -4.92 -5.15 26.99
C PRO A 344 -3.67 -5.62 27.74
N ILE A 345 -3.76 -5.78 29.07
CA ILE A 345 -2.66 -6.25 29.91
C ILE A 345 -2.34 -7.72 29.59
N THR A 346 -3.36 -8.56 29.48
CA THR A 346 -3.22 -9.98 29.14
C THR A 346 -2.71 -10.17 27.71
N LEU A 347 -3.19 -9.36 26.76
CA LEU A 347 -2.74 -9.40 25.36
C LEU A 347 -1.31 -8.89 25.24
N ASN A 348 -0.94 -7.81 25.92
CA ASN A 348 0.45 -7.35 25.97
C ASN A 348 1.36 -8.38 26.64
N ALA A 349 0.90 -9.04 27.71
CA ALA A 349 1.62 -10.13 28.34
C ALA A 349 1.78 -11.35 27.41
N CYS A 350 0.74 -11.71 26.66
CA CYS A 350 0.78 -12.77 25.64
C CYS A 350 1.71 -12.41 24.48
N LEU A 351 1.65 -11.17 23.98
CA LEU A 351 2.53 -10.68 22.90
C LEU A 351 3.99 -10.59 23.36
N PHE A 352 4.22 -10.15 24.61
CA PHE A 352 5.55 -10.13 25.22
C PHE A 352 6.08 -11.55 25.44
N GLY A 353 5.24 -12.46 25.93
CA GLY A 353 5.56 -13.88 26.06
C GLY A 353 5.90 -14.53 24.71
N LEU A 354 5.12 -14.22 23.67
CA LEU A 354 5.38 -14.68 22.31
C LEU A 354 6.68 -14.11 21.75
N TRP A 355 6.97 -12.83 22.00
CA TRP A 355 8.22 -12.19 21.61
C TRP A 355 9.44 -12.85 22.26
N ILE A 356 9.36 -13.14 23.57
CA ILE A 356 10.40 -13.89 24.30
C ILE A 356 10.57 -15.30 23.71
N ALA A 357 9.47 -16.00 23.41
CA ALA A 357 9.52 -17.34 22.84
C ALA A 357 10.18 -17.34 21.45
N ILE A 358 9.89 -16.35 20.61
CA ILE A 358 10.53 -16.18 19.29
C ILE A 358 12.03 -15.87 19.46
N ALA A 359 12.40 -14.97 20.38
CA ALA A 359 13.80 -14.65 20.65
C ALA A 359 14.58 -15.89 21.12
N HIS A 360 13.99 -16.71 22.00
CA HIS A 360 14.56 -17.98 22.42
C HIS A 360 14.68 -18.98 21.27
N TRP A 361 13.68 -19.09 20.40
CA TRP A 361 13.73 -20.00 19.27
C TRP A 361 14.81 -19.62 18.25
N LEU A 362 14.97 -18.32 17.97
CA LEU A 362 16.04 -17.82 17.10
C LEU A 362 17.43 -18.02 17.72
N TRP A 363 17.55 -17.82 19.03
CA TRP A 363 18.77 -18.15 19.76
C TRP A 363 19.08 -19.65 19.68
N LEU A 364 18.09 -20.52 19.91
CA LEU A 364 18.22 -21.96 19.85
C LEU A 364 18.63 -22.44 18.45
N ALA A 365 17.98 -21.91 17.40
CA ALA A 365 18.33 -22.22 16.02
C ALA A 365 19.78 -21.85 15.70
N ARG A 366 20.25 -20.66 16.11
CA ARG A 366 21.65 -20.24 15.94
C ARG A 366 22.62 -21.06 16.77
N PHE A 367 22.22 -21.51 17.95
CA PHE A 367 23.02 -22.40 18.79
C PHE A 367 23.18 -23.77 18.11
N TRP A 368 22.11 -24.32 17.51
CA TRP A 368 22.18 -25.57 16.74
C TRP A 368 23.02 -25.43 15.47
N ASP A 369 22.93 -24.31 14.74
CA ASP A 369 23.80 -24.02 13.59
C ASP A 369 25.29 -23.89 13.96
N GLN A 370 25.61 -23.66 15.25
CA GLN A 370 27.00 -23.66 15.73
C GLN A 370 27.48 -25.05 16.17
N GLN A 371 26.56 -25.99 16.42
CA GLN A 371 26.85 -27.34 16.91
C GLN A 371 26.83 -28.40 15.80
N LEU A 372 26.09 -28.15 14.71
CA LEU A 372 26.08 -28.94 13.48
C LEU A 372 27.13 -28.42 12.49
#